data_AF-A0A5C6CMC3-F1
#
_entry.id   AF-A0A5C6CMC3-F1
#
_cell.length_a   1.000
_cell.length_b   1.000
_cell.length_c   1.000
_cell.angle_alpha   90.00
_cell.angle_beta   90.00
_cell.angle_gamma   90.00
#
_symmetry.space_group_name_H-M   'P 1'
#
loop_
_entity.id
_entity.type
_entity.pdbx_description
1 polymer ?
#
loop_
_entity_poly.entity_id
_entity_poly.type
_entity_poly.pdbx_seq_one_letter_code
_entity_poly.pdbx_strand_id
1 'polypeptide(L)'
;MKYFAYGSNCNHAVMEKKGVRFSSCQHAVLPGYRLLFNKKAMRENLPPDIGFANINEDPTGTVEGILYDIVDDHLALLDESERYPDHYTRIAITVQTKDKLVPCTTYQALPDKIASGLKPSRNYLNHILSAKDFLSRQYFEALNKSQTYLGECACCLRKQEVVFIKEEDRLHMLCQPCREARLMWGETRGRRLTVAETEAIMQQLVKGSSGFPSIQKLIEEAIAAKIIDP
;
A
#
# COMPACT_ATOMS: atom_id res chain seq x y z
N MET A 1 16.47 5.78 20.20
CA MET A 1 16.85 6.78 19.19
C MET A 1 15.64 7.28 18.43
N LYS A 2 15.55 8.59 18.15
CA LYS A 2 14.43 9.17 17.39
C LYS A 2 14.58 9.02 15.87
N TYR A 3 13.60 8.35 15.26
CA TYR A 3 13.51 8.13 13.81
C TYR A 3 12.15 8.59 13.27
N PHE A 4 12.13 9.39 12.21
CA PHE A 4 10.89 9.83 11.55
C PHE A 4 10.64 9.07 10.24
N ALA A 5 9.47 8.43 10.15
CA ALA A 5 8.99 7.72 8.98
C ALA A 5 7.88 8.49 8.27
N TYR A 6 8.02 8.66 6.95
CA TYR A 6 7.01 9.24 6.05
C TYR A 6 6.62 8.29 4.90
N GLY A 7 7.33 7.17 4.74
CA GLY A 7 7.16 6.19 3.66
C GLY A 7 6.54 4.88 4.16
N SER A 8 6.93 3.74 3.57
CA SER A 8 6.42 2.41 3.98
C SER A 8 6.66 2.05 5.45
N ASN A 9 7.61 2.71 6.12
CA ASN A 9 7.90 2.54 7.54
C ASN A 9 6.83 3.17 8.46
N CYS A 10 5.83 3.87 7.90
CA CYS A 10 4.58 4.22 8.57
C CYS A 10 3.69 3.00 8.88
N ASN A 11 3.98 1.84 8.29
CA ASN A 11 3.32 0.57 8.61
C ASN A 11 4.09 -0.18 9.71
N HIS A 12 3.46 -0.44 10.85
CA HIS A 12 4.12 -1.14 11.97
C HIS A 12 4.58 -2.56 11.59
N ALA A 13 3.79 -3.31 10.82
CA ALA A 13 4.17 -4.64 10.35
C ALA A 13 5.36 -4.60 9.34
N VAL A 14 5.62 -3.47 8.68
CA VAL A 14 6.86 -3.26 7.89
C VAL A 14 8.06 -3.04 8.81
N MET A 15 7.91 -2.30 9.91
CA MET A 15 8.97 -2.13 10.92
C MET A 15 9.30 -3.45 11.62
N GLU A 16 8.28 -4.19 12.06
CA GLU A 16 8.40 -5.51 12.67
C GLU A 16 9.06 -6.52 11.72
N LYS A 17 8.68 -6.53 10.43
CA LYS A 17 9.30 -7.39 9.41
C LYS A 17 10.78 -7.08 9.15
N LYS A 18 11.25 -5.85 9.42
CA LYS A 18 12.68 -5.49 9.41
C LYS A 18 13.39 -5.85 10.72
N GLY A 19 12.69 -6.41 11.71
CA GLY A 19 13.20 -6.64 13.05
C GLY A 19 13.39 -5.36 13.89
N VAL A 20 12.90 -4.20 13.44
CA VAL A 20 13.12 -2.90 14.09
C VAL A 20 12.15 -2.75 15.26
N ARG A 21 12.69 -2.83 16.49
CA ARG A 21 11.92 -2.62 17.72
C ARG A 21 11.88 -1.14 18.09
N PHE A 22 10.73 -0.67 18.56
CA PHE A 22 10.52 0.68 19.06
C PHE A 22 9.77 0.66 20.39
N SER A 23 10.06 1.62 21.27
CA SER A 23 9.41 1.78 22.59
C SER A 23 8.20 2.72 22.55
N SER A 24 8.13 3.58 21.53
CA SER A 24 7.01 4.49 21.30
C SER A 24 6.91 4.89 19.83
N CYS A 25 5.69 5.28 19.43
CA CYS A 25 5.34 5.85 18.13
C CYS A 25 4.35 6.99 18.37
N GLN A 26 4.45 8.09 17.62
CA GLN A 26 3.52 9.22 17.71
C GLN A 26 3.42 9.98 16.39
N HIS A 27 2.29 10.68 16.18
CA HIS A 27 2.14 11.64 15.09
C HIS A 27 3.21 12.73 15.16
N ALA A 28 3.84 13.03 14.03
CA ALA A 28 4.78 14.12 13.90
C ALA A 28 4.71 14.78 12.52
N VAL A 29 5.13 16.03 12.47
CA VAL A 29 4.99 16.93 11.32
C VAL A 29 6.36 17.53 10.97
N LEU A 30 6.80 17.36 9.73
CA LEU A 30 8.02 17.94 9.18
C LEU A 30 7.64 19.15 8.28
N PRO A 31 7.75 20.39 8.77
CA PRO A 31 7.58 21.59 7.94
C PRO A 31 8.79 21.83 7.03
N GLY A 32 8.61 22.56 5.93
CA GLY A 32 9.71 22.92 5.01
C GLY A 32 10.08 21.82 4.00
N TYR A 33 9.27 20.77 3.90
CA TYR A 33 9.44 19.64 2.98
C TYR A 33 8.11 19.24 2.35
N ARG A 34 8.15 18.64 1.15
CA ARG A 34 7.03 17.94 0.52
C ARG A 34 7.34 16.48 0.27
N LEU A 35 6.32 15.63 0.41
CA LEU A 35 6.38 14.22 0.04
C LEU A 35 6.25 14.08 -1.47
N LEU A 36 7.19 13.38 -2.11
CA LEU A 36 7.12 13.02 -3.52
C LEU A 36 7.37 11.52 -3.70
N PHE A 37 6.72 10.92 -4.68
CA PHE A 37 6.96 9.52 -5.07
C PHE A 37 8.00 9.45 -6.19
N ASN A 38 9.15 10.10 -6.01
CA ASN A 38 10.17 10.26 -7.05
C ASN A 38 11.39 9.34 -6.90
N LYS A 39 11.50 8.54 -5.82
CA LYS A 39 12.56 7.54 -5.68
C LYS A 39 12.32 6.39 -6.66
N LYS A 40 13.25 6.15 -7.59
CA LYS A 40 13.24 4.96 -8.46
C LYS A 40 13.12 3.68 -7.62
N ALA A 41 12.20 2.77 -7.95
CA ALA A 41 12.01 1.54 -7.18
C ALA A 41 13.26 0.64 -7.13
N MET A 42 14.08 0.63 -8.21
CA MET A 42 15.37 -0.08 -8.30
C MET A 42 15.29 -1.57 -7.88
N ARG A 43 14.23 -2.24 -8.34
CA ARG A 43 14.02 -3.70 -8.27
C ARG A 43 13.59 -4.17 -9.65
N GLU A 44 14.25 -5.19 -10.19
CA GLU A 44 14.02 -5.69 -11.56
C GLU A 44 12.60 -6.23 -11.78
N ASN A 45 11.95 -6.69 -10.70
CA ASN A 45 10.58 -7.18 -10.72
C ASN A 45 9.51 -6.09 -10.54
N LEU A 46 9.85 -4.80 -10.62
CA LEU A 46 8.89 -3.69 -10.54
C LEU A 46 8.96 -2.82 -11.80
N PRO A 47 7.81 -2.47 -12.42
CA PRO A 47 7.76 -1.54 -13.54
C PRO A 47 8.53 -0.23 -13.29
N PRO A 48 9.23 0.31 -14.31
CA PRO A 48 10.17 1.42 -14.15
C PRO A 48 9.50 2.72 -13.70
N ASP A 49 8.21 2.90 -14.01
CA ASP A 49 7.42 4.07 -13.61
C ASP A 49 7.04 4.08 -12.12
N ILE A 50 7.39 3.04 -11.36
CA ILE A 50 7.08 2.95 -9.92
C ILE A 50 8.06 3.76 -9.10
N GLY A 51 7.50 4.72 -8.35
CA GLY A 51 8.20 5.56 -7.40
C GLY A 51 7.90 5.19 -5.95
N PHE A 52 8.94 5.12 -5.12
CA PHE A 52 8.81 5.09 -3.66
C PHE A 52 8.85 6.50 -3.07
N ALA A 53 8.45 6.63 -1.80
CA ALA A 53 8.38 7.90 -1.10
C ALA A 53 9.78 8.51 -0.90
N ASN A 54 9.85 9.81 -1.05
CA ASN A 54 11.00 10.66 -0.76
C ASN A 54 10.50 12.01 -0.23
N ILE A 55 11.37 12.75 0.45
CA ILE A 55 11.09 14.13 0.85
C ILE A 55 12.02 15.08 0.11
N ASN A 56 11.46 16.16 -0.43
CA ASN A 56 12.20 17.24 -1.07
C ASN A 56 11.89 18.56 -0.36
N GLU A 57 12.87 19.45 -0.29
CA GLU A 57 12.70 20.77 0.34
C GLU A 57 11.57 21.58 -0.34
N ASP A 58 10.78 22.26 0.47
CA ASP A 58 9.64 23.07 0.06
C ASP A 58 9.26 24.04 1.20
N PRO A 59 9.63 25.34 1.13
CA PRO A 59 9.44 26.27 2.24
C PRO A 59 8.00 26.44 2.74
N THR A 60 6.99 26.15 1.91
CA THR A 60 5.56 26.15 2.28
C THR A 60 4.97 24.74 2.43
N GLY A 61 5.79 23.72 2.23
CA GLY A 61 5.40 22.31 2.31
C GLY A 61 5.33 21.77 3.74
N THR A 62 4.64 20.65 3.88
CA THR A 62 4.63 19.87 5.12
C THR A 62 4.50 18.38 4.81
N VAL A 63 5.20 17.54 5.59
CA VAL A 63 5.11 16.08 5.56
C VAL A 63 4.70 15.57 6.92
N GLU A 64 3.58 14.87 7.02
CA GLU A 64 3.17 14.18 8.24
C GLU A 64 3.64 12.72 8.22
N GLY A 65 3.87 12.16 9.40
CA GLY A 65 4.37 10.79 9.54
C GLY A 65 4.44 10.33 11.00
N ILE A 66 5.13 9.21 11.22
CA ILE A 66 5.33 8.64 12.55
C ILE A 66 6.75 8.96 13.04
N LEU A 67 6.84 9.59 14.21
CA LEU A 67 8.07 9.66 15.00
C LEU A 67 8.15 8.45 15.93
N TYR A 68 9.08 7.56 15.65
CA TYR A 68 9.42 6.41 16.48
C TYR A 68 10.54 6.75 17.47
N ASP A 69 10.57 6.02 18.58
CA ASP A 69 11.79 5.81 19.37
C ASP A 69 12.25 4.36 19.21
N ILE A 70 13.15 4.13 18.25
CA ILE A 70 13.71 2.81 17.94
C ILE A 70 14.81 2.45 18.95
N VAL A 71 15.11 1.17 19.12
CA VAL A 71 16.36 0.75 19.77
C VAL A 71 17.55 1.21 18.92
N ASP A 72 18.55 1.84 19.54
CA ASP A 72 19.65 2.53 18.83
C ASP A 72 20.42 1.58 17.88
N ASP A 73 20.74 0.36 18.33
CA ASP A 73 21.39 -0.68 17.50
C ASP A 73 20.56 -1.11 16.28
N HIS A 74 19.23 -0.94 16.32
CA HIS A 74 18.33 -1.31 15.23
C HIS A 74 18.34 -0.30 14.07
N LEU A 75 19.06 0.82 14.19
CA LEU A 75 19.28 1.77 13.08
C LEU A 75 20.00 1.10 11.89
N ALA A 76 20.88 0.13 12.13
CA ALA A 76 21.56 -0.62 11.07
C ALA A 76 20.58 -1.43 10.19
N LEU A 77 19.48 -1.93 10.77
CA LEU A 77 18.42 -2.66 10.06
C LEU A 77 17.57 -1.72 9.18
N LEU A 78 17.44 -0.44 9.57
CA LEU A 78 16.85 0.59 8.73
C LEU A 78 17.79 0.94 7.57
N ASP A 79 19.09 1.15 7.83
CA ASP A 79 20.09 1.41 6.79
C ASP A 79 20.12 0.32 5.72
N GLU A 80 20.20 -0.96 6.11
CA GLU A 80 20.18 -2.08 5.17
C GLU A 80 18.91 -2.05 4.29
N SER A 81 17.75 -1.83 4.90
CA SER A 81 16.48 -1.83 4.17
C SER A 81 16.25 -0.60 3.29
N GLU A 82 16.74 0.58 3.67
CA GLU A 82 16.71 1.77 2.81
C GLU A 82 17.89 1.79 1.82
N ARG A 83 18.82 0.82 1.94
CA ARG A 83 20.11 0.73 1.25
C ARG A 83 20.92 2.03 1.39
N TYR A 84 21.13 2.46 2.63
CA TYR A 84 22.08 3.52 2.96
C TYR A 84 23.52 3.01 2.81
N PRO A 85 24.46 3.80 2.25
CA PRO A 85 24.27 5.16 1.70
C PRO A 85 23.79 5.18 0.24
N ASP A 86 23.82 4.05 -0.48
CA ASP A 86 23.73 3.98 -1.94
C ASP A 86 22.40 4.42 -2.56
N HIS A 87 21.27 4.32 -1.87
CA HIS A 87 19.93 4.66 -2.39
C HIS A 87 19.33 5.90 -1.74
N TYR A 88 19.50 6.00 -0.42
CA TYR A 88 19.09 7.11 0.41
C TYR A 88 20.27 7.49 1.30
N THR A 89 20.48 8.78 1.52
CA THR A 89 21.32 9.28 2.62
C THR A 89 20.47 9.45 3.89
N ARG A 90 21.10 9.39 5.06
CA ARG A 90 20.51 9.84 6.32
C ARG A 90 20.56 11.37 6.36
N ILE A 91 19.49 12.02 6.82
CA ILE A 91 19.48 13.45 7.15
C ILE A 91 19.02 13.67 8.59
N ALA A 92 19.57 14.68 9.25
CA ALA A 92 19.10 15.18 10.53
C ALA A 92 18.02 16.25 10.28
N ILE A 93 16.86 16.08 10.91
CA ILE A 93 15.71 16.98 10.78
C ILE A 93 15.09 17.26 12.15
N THR A 94 14.28 18.31 12.22
CA THR A 94 13.48 18.63 13.41
C THR A 94 12.01 18.55 13.05
N VAL A 95 11.28 17.65 13.72
CA VAL A 95 9.82 17.50 13.55
C VAL A 95 9.06 18.17 14.68
N GLN A 96 7.88 18.71 14.38
CA GLN A 96 6.91 19.14 15.36
C GLN A 96 6.11 17.93 15.83
N THR A 97 6.13 17.69 17.13
CA THR A 97 5.13 16.88 17.84
C THR A 97 4.22 17.82 18.62
N LYS A 98 3.06 17.32 19.10
CA LYS A 98 1.98 18.11 19.71
C LYS A 98 2.45 19.29 20.58
N ASP A 99 3.41 19.05 21.47
CA ASP A 99 3.84 20.02 22.49
C ASP A 99 5.33 20.44 22.36
N LYS A 100 6.08 19.97 21.34
CA LYS A 100 7.53 20.23 21.21
C LYS A 100 8.12 19.94 19.82
N LEU A 101 9.20 20.66 19.50
CA LEU A 101 10.15 20.31 18.44
C LEU A 101 11.03 19.13 18.88
N VAL A 102 11.29 18.16 17.99
CA VAL A 102 12.12 16.99 18.27
C VAL A 102 13.15 16.78 17.14
N PRO A 103 14.45 16.92 17.42
CA PRO A 103 15.51 16.47 16.51
C PRO A 103 15.47 14.95 16.33
N CYS A 104 15.55 14.49 15.09
CA CYS A 104 15.52 13.07 14.73
C CYS A 104 16.21 12.81 13.39
N THR A 105 16.48 11.54 13.09
CA THR A 105 16.99 11.11 11.79
C THR A 105 15.84 10.69 10.88
N THR A 106 15.95 10.97 9.60
CA THR A 106 15.19 10.30 8.54
C THR A 106 16.09 10.03 7.33
N TYR A 107 15.53 9.48 6.26
CA TYR A 107 16.23 9.16 5.02
C TYR A 107 15.75 10.05 3.87
N GLN A 108 16.64 10.44 2.96
CA GLN A 108 16.33 11.20 1.74
C GLN A 108 17.02 10.55 0.54
N ALA A 109 16.31 10.43 -0.58
CA ALA A 109 16.81 9.75 -1.77
C ALA A 109 17.99 10.50 -2.42
N LEU A 110 19.01 9.77 -2.87
CA LEU A 110 20.13 10.38 -3.58
C LEU A 110 19.70 10.94 -4.97
N PRO A 111 20.33 12.03 -5.47
CA PRO A 111 19.93 12.70 -6.70
C PRO A 111 19.93 11.83 -7.97
N ASP A 112 20.86 10.88 -8.10
CA ASP A 112 20.89 9.95 -9.24
C ASP A 112 19.85 8.83 -9.11
N LYS A 113 19.32 8.61 -7.90
CA LYS A 113 18.37 7.56 -7.55
C LYS A 113 16.90 8.00 -7.59
N ILE A 114 16.62 9.25 -8.01
CA ILE A 114 15.28 9.80 -8.27
C ILE A 114 15.00 9.97 -9.77
N ALA A 115 13.72 10.08 -10.16
CA ALA A 115 13.25 10.51 -11.48
C ALA A 115 11.91 11.25 -11.41
N SER A 116 11.61 12.05 -12.42
CA SER A 116 10.30 12.69 -12.63
C SER A 116 9.26 11.69 -13.19
N GLY A 117 7.98 12.04 -13.12
CA GLY A 117 6.87 11.26 -13.71
C GLY A 117 6.47 9.98 -12.96
N LEU A 118 7.34 9.46 -12.09
CA LEU A 118 7.10 8.25 -11.29
C LEU A 118 5.85 8.35 -10.39
N LYS A 119 5.20 7.21 -10.14
CA LYS A 119 3.99 7.10 -9.30
C LYS A 119 4.09 5.91 -8.36
N PRO A 120 3.55 5.96 -7.13
CA PRO A 120 3.55 4.81 -6.24
C PRO A 120 2.63 3.72 -6.78
N SER A 121 2.99 2.45 -6.57
CA SER A 121 1.97 1.41 -6.63
C SER A 121 0.98 1.63 -5.48
N ARG A 122 -0.31 1.34 -5.69
CA ARG A 122 -1.29 1.54 -4.61
C ARG A 122 -1.00 0.65 -3.40
N ASN A 123 -0.44 -0.55 -3.60
CA ASN A 123 0.08 -1.39 -2.51
C ASN A 123 1.15 -0.66 -1.68
N TYR A 124 2.10 0.04 -2.31
CA TYR A 124 3.10 0.83 -1.57
C TYR A 124 2.46 1.99 -0.79
N LEU A 125 1.50 2.68 -1.41
CA LEU A 125 0.76 3.76 -0.76
C LEU A 125 -0.07 3.27 0.44
N ASN A 126 -0.62 2.05 0.41
CA ASN A 126 -1.35 1.47 1.54
C ASN A 126 -0.47 1.34 2.80
N HIS A 127 0.85 1.10 2.68
CA HIS A 127 1.76 1.11 3.83
C HIS A 127 1.93 2.51 4.47
N ILE A 128 1.68 3.59 3.72
CA ILE A 128 1.63 4.94 4.30
C ILE A 128 0.25 5.17 4.93
N LEU A 129 -0.82 4.76 4.25
CA LEU A 129 -2.20 4.88 4.73
C LEU A 129 -2.50 4.05 5.98
N SER A 130 -1.76 2.97 6.28
CA SER A 130 -1.91 2.25 7.54
C SER A 130 -1.58 3.08 8.79
N ALA A 131 -0.87 4.20 8.64
CA ALA A 131 -0.67 5.18 9.72
C ALA A 131 -1.87 6.12 9.91
N LYS A 132 -3.08 5.76 9.45
CA LYS A 132 -4.30 6.59 9.50
C LYS A 132 -4.51 7.31 10.83
N ASP A 133 -4.29 6.63 11.96
CA ASP A 133 -4.54 7.18 13.30
C ASP A 133 -3.37 8.04 13.83
N PHE A 134 -2.25 8.09 13.08
CA PHE A 134 -1.09 8.97 13.29
C PHE A 134 -0.98 10.07 12.23
N LEU A 135 -2.01 10.27 11.40
CA LEU A 135 -2.05 11.29 10.35
C LEU A 135 -3.29 12.18 10.54
N SER A 136 -3.16 13.46 10.23
CA SER A 136 -4.31 14.35 10.14
C SER A 136 -5.26 13.86 9.05
N ARG A 137 -6.56 14.03 9.28
CA ARG A 137 -7.60 13.63 8.32
C ARG A 137 -7.35 14.23 6.93
N GLN A 138 -6.89 15.48 6.88
CA GLN A 138 -6.64 16.19 5.62
C GLN A 138 -5.47 15.56 4.86
N TYR A 139 -4.36 15.25 5.55
CA TYR A 139 -3.19 14.62 4.95
C TYR A 139 -3.47 13.18 4.52
N PHE A 140 -4.15 12.39 5.35
CA PHE A 140 -4.60 11.05 4.98
C PHE A 140 -5.51 11.05 3.75
N GLU A 141 -6.50 11.96 3.69
CA GLU A 141 -7.37 12.08 2.53
C GLU A 141 -6.62 12.52 1.27
N ALA A 142 -5.63 13.41 1.39
CA ALA A 142 -4.78 13.83 0.28
C ALA A 142 -3.89 12.69 -0.22
N LEU A 143 -3.20 11.98 0.68
CA LEU A 143 -2.42 10.78 0.35
C LEU A 143 -3.27 9.74 -0.38
N ASN A 144 -4.46 9.42 0.12
CA ASN A 144 -5.34 8.43 -0.46
C ASN A 144 -5.83 8.81 -1.87
N LYS A 145 -5.91 10.12 -2.16
CA LYS A 145 -6.25 10.67 -3.49
C LYS A 145 -5.04 10.77 -4.44
N SER A 146 -3.83 10.38 -4.02
CA SER A 146 -2.63 10.37 -4.89
C SER A 146 -2.84 9.52 -6.14
N GLN A 147 -2.33 10.01 -7.28
CA GLN A 147 -2.22 9.20 -8.49
C GLN A 147 -1.30 8.01 -8.22
N THR A 148 -1.71 6.81 -8.64
CA THR A 148 -0.89 5.59 -8.51
C THR A 148 -0.53 5.03 -9.89
N TYR A 149 0.46 4.16 -9.94
CA TYR A 149 0.76 3.34 -11.11
C TYR A 149 -0.46 2.46 -11.48
N LEU A 150 -0.72 2.31 -12.78
CA LEU A 150 -1.96 1.71 -13.33
C LEU A 150 -1.75 0.45 -14.21
N GLY A 151 -0.50 -0.01 -14.35
CA GLY A 151 -0.19 -1.26 -15.06
C GLY A 151 -0.34 -2.50 -14.18
N GLU A 152 0.56 -3.46 -14.38
CA GLU A 152 0.76 -4.66 -13.57
C GLU A 152 0.78 -4.35 -12.06
N CYS A 153 0.14 -5.20 -11.23
CA CYS A 153 0.30 -5.03 -9.78
C CYS A 153 1.76 -5.27 -9.37
N ALA A 154 2.36 -4.32 -8.68
CA ALA A 154 3.62 -4.48 -7.95
C ALA A 154 3.64 -5.67 -6.95
N CYS A 155 2.48 -6.24 -6.65
CA CYS A 155 2.26 -7.37 -5.74
C CYS A 155 2.30 -8.76 -6.43
N CYS A 156 1.94 -8.86 -7.71
CA CYS A 156 1.68 -10.15 -8.37
C CYS A 156 1.93 -10.18 -9.89
N LEU A 157 2.29 -9.05 -10.48
CA LEU A 157 2.60 -8.84 -11.90
C LEU A 157 1.46 -9.15 -12.89
N ARG A 158 0.24 -9.45 -12.41
CA ARG A 158 -0.95 -9.54 -13.28
C ARG A 158 -1.49 -8.13 -13.58
N LYS A 159 -1.87 -7.89 -14.85
CA LYS A 159 -2.56 -6.66 -15.28
C LYS A 159 -3.98 -6.63 -14.72
N GLN A 160 -4.69 -7.76 -14.82
CA GLN A 160 -6.04 -7.97 -14.30
C GLN A 160 -6.17 -9.46 -13.95
N GLU A 161 -6.51 -9.84 -12.71
CA GLU A 161 -7.02 -11.19 -12.41
C GLU A 161 -7.54 -11.40 -10.97
N VAL A 162 -8.29 -12.49 -10.77
CA VAL A 162 -9.31 -12.61 -9.71
C VAL A 162 -9.57 -14.08 -9.28
N VAL A 163 -9.74 -14.35 -7.97
CA VAL A 163 -10.10 -15.65 -7.29
C VAL A 163 -11.12 -15.33 -6.16
N PHE A 164 -11.61 -16.22 -5.29
CA PHE A 164 -12.86 -16.01 -4.50
C PHE A 164 -12.79 -15.96 -2.95
N ILE A 165 -13.82 -15.37 -2.31
CA ILE A 165 -14.15 -15.39 -0.85
C ILE A 165 -15.68 -15.31 -0.63
N LYS A 166 -16.22 -15.96 0.43
CA LYS A 166 -17.57 -15.76 1.01
C LYS A 166 -17.48 -15.37 2.50
N GLU A 167 -18.41 -14.56 2.99
CA GLU A 167 -18.53 -14.15 4.42
C GLU A 167 -20.02 -14.04 4.79
N GLU A 168 -20.47 -14.72 5.84
CA GLU A 168 -21.90 -14.99 6.11
C GLU A 168 -22.64 -15.46 4.83
N ASP A 169 -23.61 -14.69 4.33
CA ASP A 169 -24.30 -14.90 3.04
C ASP A 169 -23.84 -13.95 1.92
N ARG A 170 -22.59 -13.46 1.94
CA ARG A 170 -22.07 -12.41 1.03
C ARG A 170 -20.80 -12.76 0.25
N LEU A 171 -20.61 -12.04 -0.87
CA LEU A 171 -19.69 -12.27 -2.01
C LEU A 171 -19.33 -10.87 -2.64
N HIS A 172 -18.09 -10.60 -3.12
CA HIS A 172 -17.53 -9.22 -3.33
C HIS A 172 -16.47 -9.03 -4.51
N MET A 173 -15.18 -8.55 -4.42
CA MET A 173 -14.26 -8.42 -5.65
C MET A 173 -12.66 -8.49 -5.59
N LEU A 174 -11.97 -9.67 -5.73
CA LEU A 174 -10.49 -9.89 -5.52
C LEU A 174 -9.56 -9.42 -6.69
N CYS A 175 -9.84 -8.41 -7.52
CA CYS A 175 -8.83 -8.02 -8.53
C CYS A 175 -7.56 -7.41 -7.84
N GLN A 176 -6.43 -7.11 -8.52
CA GLN A 176 -5.09 -7.05 -7.87
C GLN A 176 -4.34 -5.69 -7.73
N PRO A 177 -4.23 -4.77 -8.71
CA PRO A 177 -3.30 -3.60 -8.67
C PRO A 177 -3.41 -2.55 -7.54
N CYS A 178 -4.30 -2.72 -6.56
CA CYS A 178 -4.53 -1.79 -5.45
C CYS A 178 -4.93 -2.48 -4.13
N ARG A 179 -6.23 -2.79 -4.00
CA ARG A 179 -6.89 -3.77 -3.12
C ARG A 179 -6.04 -4.47 -2.03
N GLU A 180 -6.24 -4.07 -0.79
CA GLU A 180 -6.25 -5.01 0.36
C GLU A 180 -7.62 -5.74 0.43
N ALA A 181 -7.84 -6.53 1.49
CA ALA A 181 -9.15 -7.11 1.91
C ALA A 181 -10.02 -7.57 0.72
N ARG A 182 -9.45 -8.44 -0.11
CA ARG A 182 -9.77 -8.43 -1.53
C ARG A 182 -11.17 -8.94 -1.89
N LEU A 183 -11.79 -9.87 -1.13
CA LEU A 183 -13.21 -10.30 -1.30
C LEU A 183 -13.53 -10.92 -2.73
N MET A 184 -14.68 -11.54 -3.14
CA MET A 184 -15.01 -11.77 -4.60
C MET A 184 -16.41 -12.30 -4.98
N TRP A 185 -16.88 -12.06 -6.22
CA TRP A 185 -17.45 -13.00 -7.23
C TRP A 185 -17.82 -12.24 -8.55
N GLY A 186 -17.91 -12.95 -9.70
CA GLY A 186 -18.79 -12.54 -10.83
C GLY A 186 -18.37 -11.51 -11.91
N GLU A 187 -17.17 -11.59 -12.53
CA GLU A 187 -16.86 -10.85 -13.79
C GLU A 187 -16.73 -11.80 -15.00
N THR A 188 -17.85 -12.09 -15.67
CA THR A 188 -17.97 -13.25 -16.56
C THR A 188 -18.02 -12.86 -18.04
N ARG A 189 -16.88 -12.89 -18.74
CA ARG A 189 -16.73 -12.52 -20.17
C ARG A 189 -17.34 -11.15 -20.55
N GLY A 190 -17.40 -10.21 -19.60
CA GLY A 190 -17.99 -8.87 -19.78
C GLY A 190 -19.52 -8.81 -19.65
N ARG A 191 -20.22 -9.94 -19.53
CA ARG A 191 -21.64 -9.98 -19.14
C ARG A 191 -21.76 -9.73 -17.64
N ARG A 192 -22.67 -8.84 -17.25
CA ARG A 192 -23.10 -8.68 -15.85
C ARG A 192 -24.23 -9.66 -15.57
N LEU A 193 -24.14 -10.39 -14.47
CA LEU A 193 -25.23 -11.21 -13.98
C LEU A 193 -26.29 -10.34 -13.29
N THR A 194 -27.55 -10.71 -13.43
CA THR A 194 -28.68 -10.10 -12.72
C THR A 194 -28.68 -10.50 -11.25
N VAL A 195 -29.46 -9.77 -10.44
CA VAL A 195 -29.66 -10.11 -9.02
C VAL A 195 -30.26 -11.51 -8.87
N ALA A 196 -31.23 -11.88 -9.71
CA ALA A 196 -31.86 -13.21 -9.68
C ALA A 196 -30.90 -14.35 -10.05
N GLU A 197 -30.08 -14.19 -11.11
CA GLU A 197 -29.01 -15.16 -11.43
C GLU A 197 -28.02 -15.29 -10.27
N THR A 198 -27.68 -14.17 -9.60
CA THR A 198 -26.73 -14.13 -8.46
C THR A 198 -27.30 -14.79 -7.20
N GLU A 199 -28.58 -14.57 -6.88
CA GLU A 199 -29.27 -15.21 -5.76
C GLU A 199 -29.45 -16.72 -5.99
N ALA A 200 -29.83 -17.13 -7.20
CA ALA A 200 -29.94 -18.54 -7.57
C ALA A 200 -28.57 -19.25 -7.47
N ILE A 201 -27.51 -18.65 -7.98
CA ILE A 201 -26.11 -19.08 -7.80
C ILE A 201 -25.80 -19.30 -6.30
N MET A 202 -26.12 -18.33 -5.45
CA MET A 202 -25.79 -18.38 -4.03
C MET A 202 -26.58 -19.43 -3.26
N GLN A 203 -27.81 -19.71 -3.68
CA GLN A 203 -28.66 -20.74 -3.08
C GLN A 203 -28.32 -22.15 -3.57
N GLN A 204 -27.89 -22.32 -4.83
CA GLN A 204 -27.79 -23.64 -5.48
C GLN A 204 -26.35 -24.17 -5.61
N LEU A 205 -25.35 -23.32 -5.82
CA LEU A 205 -23.94 -23.75 -5.99
C LEU A 205 -23.06 -23.46 -4.76
N VAL A 206 -23.41 -22.42 -3.98
CA VAL A 206 -22.57 -21.92 -2.87
C VAL A 206 -23.08 -22.38 -1.49
N LYS A 207 -24.32 -22.86 -1.39
CA LYS A 207 -24.94 -23.22 -0.11
C LYS A 207 -24.53 -24.63 0.35
N GLY A 208 -23.29 -24.73 0.84
CA GLY A 208 -22.69 -25.96 1.35
C GLY A 208 -21.31 -26.29 0.77
N SER A 209 -20.76 -25.44 -0.11
CA SER A 209 -19.46 -25.63 -0.75
C SER A 209 -18.42 -24.60 -0.27
N SER A 210 -17.13 -24.91 -0.44
CA SER A 210 -15.99 -24.11 0.05
C SER A 210 -15.52 -23.00 -0.90
N GLY A 211 -16.26 -22.71 -1.98
CA GLY A 211 -15.89 -21.73 -3.00
C GLY A 211 -15.12 -22.31 -4.18
N PHE A 212 -14.63 -21.42 -5.05
CA PHE A 212 -14.12 -21.76 -6.39
C PHE A 212 -12.66 -21.32 -6.58
N PRO A 213 -11.92 -21.84 -7.59
CA PRO A 213 -10.50 -21.51 -7.82
C PRO A 213 -10.24 -20.38 -8.83
N SER A 214 -11.15 -20.09 -9.78
CA SER A 214 -10.99 -19.03 -10.79
C SER A 214 -12.34 -18.60 -11.38
N ILE A 215 -12.47 -17.36 -11.90
CA ILE A 215 -13.75 -16.89 -12.48
C ILE A 215 -14.24 -17.84 -13.56
N GLN A 216 -13.35 -18.31 -14.44
CA GLN A 216 -13.73 -19.19 -15.54
C GLN A 216 -14.33 -20.51 -15.03
N LYS A 217 -13.73 -21.15 -14.03
CA LYS A 217 -14.22 -22.44 -13.52
C LYS A 217 -15.61 -22.33 -12.89
N LEU A 218 -15.94 -21.16 -12.34
CA LEU A 218 -17.30 -20.84 -11.89
C LEU A 218 -18.28 -20.73 -13.07
N ILE A 219 -17.95 -19.97 -14.12
CA ILE A 219 -18.83 -19.78 -15.28
C ILE A 219 -19.28 -21.13 -15.83
N GLU A 220 -18.33 -22.04 -15.98
CA GLU A 220 -18.54 -23.39 -16.50
C GLU A 220 -19.56 -24.18 -15.64
N GLU A 221 -19.55 -24.04 -14.31
CA GLU A 221 -20.51 -24.72 -13.43
C GLU A 221 -21.86 -23.99 -13.31
N ALA A 222 -21.89 -22.66 -13.39
CA ALA A 222 -23.13 -21.89 -13.44
C ALA A 222 -23.94 -22.16 -14.73
N ILE A 223 -23.25 -22.35 -15.87
CA ILE A 223 -23.85 -22.79 -17.13
C ILE A 223 -24.27 -24.26 -17.05
N ALA A 224 -23.43 -25.15 -16.50
CA ALA A 224 -23.77 -26.57 -16.37
C ALA A 224 -25.01 -26.82 -15.48
N ALA A 225 -25.16 -26.02 -14.41
CA ALA A 225 -26.34 -26.00 -13.55
C ALA A 225 -27.55 -25.26 -14.18
N LYS A 226 -27.40 -24.67 -15.36
CA LYS A 226 -28.42 -23.88 -16.09
C LYS A 226 -28.96 -22.68 -15.30
N ILE A 227 -28.13 -22.10 -14.44
CA ILE A 227 -28.49 -20.88 -13.69
C ILE A 227 -28.26 -19.63 -14.56
N ILE A 228 -27.31 -19.70 -15.50
CA ILE A 228 -27.03 -18.66 -16.50
C ILE A 228 -26.87 -19.31 -17.89
N ASP A 229 -27.34 -18.62 -18.93
CA ASP A 229 -27.08 -19.02 -20.33
C ASP A 229 -25.58 -18.84 -20.73
N PRO A 230 -25.06 -19.61 -21.72
CA PRO A 230 -23.64 -19.64 -22.12
C PRO A 230 -22.93 -18.32 -22.53
#